data_AF-A0AAP0GSR2-F1
#
_entry.id   AF-A0AAP0GSR2-F1
#
_cell.length_a   1.000
_cell.length_b   1.000
_cell.length_c   1.000
_cell.angle_alpha   90.00
_cell.angle_beta   90.00
_cell.angle_gamma   90.00
#
_symmetry.space_group_name_H-M   'P 1'
#
loop_
_entity.id
_entity.type
_entity.pdbx_description
1 polymer ?
#
loop_
_entity_poly.entity_id
_entity_poly.type
_entity_poly.pdbx_seq_one_letter_code
_entity_poly.pdbx_strand_id
1 'polypeptide(L)'
;MIFIEFDSFVNEEWDQPFEHVGINKNSIASDNYTAWNASLHSGNSTDAWVSYNASTQILNLWWSYDGARSENYSLSYKVDLREVLPERAMVGFSAATGANVERHILQSWEFNSKFEYGGKR
;
A
#
# COMPACT_ATOMS: atom_id res chain seq x y z
N MET A 1 6.00 1.57 -12.06
CA MET A 1 5.97 1.29 -10.62
C MET A 1 4.54 1.32 -10.14
N ILE A 2 4.19 0.36 -9.28
CA ILE A 2 2.97 0.42 -8.48
C ILE A 2 3.39 0.33 -7.03
N PHE A 3 2.81 1.16 -6.18
CA PHE A 3 3.12 1.17 -4.76
C PHE A 3 1.87 1.53 -3.94
N ILE A 4 1.97 1.23 -2.66
CA ILE A 4 0.99 1.61 -1.64
C ILE A 4 1.71 2.56 -0.72
N GLU A 5 1.08 3.70 -0.44
CA GLU A 5 1.62 4.69 0.49
C GLU A 5 0.79 4.77 1.76
N PHE A 6 1.50 4.99 2.86
CA PHE A 6 0.95 5.43 4.13
C PHE A 6 1.51 6.83 4.31
N ASP A 7 0.77 7.83 3.85
CA ASP A 7 1.22 9.21 3.82
C ASP A 7 0.77 9.98 5.07
N SER A 8 1.77 10.32 5.89
CA SER A 8 1.63 11.02 7.16
C SER A 8 1.68 12.55 7.00
N PHE A 9 1.92 13.07 5.79
CA PHE A 9 2.09 14.50 5.59
C PHE A 9 1.47 14.99 4.28
N VAL A 10 0.58 15.98 4.38
CA VAL A 10 -0.10 16.55 3.20
C VAL A 10 0.81 17.51 2.45
N ASN A 11 1.14 17.16 1.20
CA ASN A 11 1.70 18.06 0.19
C ASN A 11 0.60 18.59 -0.73
N GLU A 12 0.28 19.88 -0.62
CA GLU A 12 -0.82 20.53 -1.35
C GLU A 12 -0.72 20.40 -2.88
N GLU A 13 0.48 20.18 -3.41
CA GLU A 13 0.72 20.05 -4.85
C GLU A 13 0.20 18.74 -5.47
N TRP A 14 0.11 17.65 -4.70
CA TRP A 14 -0.29 16.34 -5.23
C TRP A 14 -1.18 15.49 -4.31
N ASP A 15 -1.33 15.86 -3.04
CA ASP A 15 -2.13 15.12 -2.07
C ASP A 15 -3.55 15.63 -1.90
N GLN A 16 -4.35 14.80 -1.24
CA GLN A 16 -5.61 15.22 -0.66
C GLN A 16 -5.37 16.12 0.54
N PRO A 17 -6.33 16.97 0.95
CA PRO A 17 -6.17 17.87 2.10
C PRO A 17 -6.27 17.13 3.45
N PHE A 18 -5.77 15.89 3.53
CA PHE A 18 -5.72 15.05 4.72
C PHE A 18 -4.64 13.96 4.57
N GLU A 19 -4.07 13.55 5.70
CA GLU A 19 -3.23 12.35 5.82
C GLU A 19 -4.01 11.14 5.27
N HIS A 20 -3.34 10.25 4.53
CA HIS A 20 -4.05 9.25 3.73
C HIS A 20 -3.25 7.97 3.52
N VAL A 21 -3.98 6.90 3.18
CA VAL A 21 -3.41 5.68 2.62
C VAL A 21 -3.83 5.58 1.17
N GLY A 22 -2.88 5.27 0.31
CA GLY A 22 -3.00 5.41 -1.14
C GLY A 22 -2.50 4.21 -1.94
N ILE A 23 -3.00 4.08 -3.16
CA ILE A 23 -2.48 3.20 -4.21
C ILE A 23 -2.10 4.07 -5.41
N ASN A 24 -0.85 3.96 -5.82
CA ASN A 24 -0.25 4.87 -6.80
C ASN A 24 0.26 4.07 -8.01
N LYS A 25 -0.06 4.54 -9.21
CA LYS A 25 0.40 3.94 -10.47
C LYS A 25 1.25 4.95 -11.25
N ASN A 26 2.57 4.70 -11.30
CA ASN A 26 3.54 5.51 -12.07
C ASN A 26 3.55 7.02 -11.74
N SER A 27 2.98 7.43 -10.61
CA SER A 27 2.82 8.83 -10.19
C SER A 27 2.96 8.89 -8.66
N ILE A 28 3.31 10.07 -8.13
CA ILE A 28 3.23 10.34 -6.68
C ILE A 28 1.79 10.62 -6.25
N ALA A 29 0.97 11.23 -7.10
CA ALA A 29 -0.46 11.38 -6.80
C ALA A 29 -1.16 10.01 -6.83
N SER A 30 -1.87 9.69 -5.75
CA SER A 30 -2.64 8.46 -5.59
C SER A 30 -3.78 8.32 -6.62
N ASP A 31 -3.90 7.15 -7.25
CA ASP A 31 -5.03 6.80 -8.12
C ASP A 31 -6.28 6.41 -7.33
N ASN A 32 -6.09 5.85 -6.14
CA ASN A 32 -7.14 5.58 -5.18
C ASN A 32 -6.60 5.78 -3.77
N TYR A 33 -7.41 6.32 -2.87
CA TYR A 33 -6.98 6.68 -1.53
C TYR A 33 -8.15 6.65 -0.55
N THR A 34 -7.83 6.61 0.74
CA THR A 34 -8.77 6.87 1.83
C THR A 34 -8.09 7.70 2.90
N ALA A 35 -8.89 8.54 3.57
CA ALA A 35 -8.42 9.29 4.72
C ALA A 35 -7.89 8.34 5.80
N TRP A 36 -6.75 8.72 6.39
CA TRP A 36 -6.08 7.96 7.42
C TRP A 36 -5.46 8.94 8.41
N ASN A 37 -5.82 8.84 9.69
CA ASN A 37 -5.28 9.73 10.71
C ASN A 37 -3.98 9.15 11.28
N ALA A 38 -2.86 9.38 10.58
CA ALA A 38 -1.54 8.96 11.00
C ALA A 38 -1.18 9.52 12.38
N SER A 39 -1.53 10.79 12.62
CA SER A 39 -1.29 11.46 13.90
C SER A 39 -1.97 10.76 15.09
N LEU A 40 -3.20 10.26 14.92
CA LEU A 40 -3.94 9.52 15.95
C LEU A 40 -3.27 8.20 16.32
N HIS A 41 -2.61 7.56 15.35
CA HIS A 41 -1.98 6.25 15.51
C HIS A 41 -0.46 6.33 15.71
N SER A 42 0.07 7.52 16.01
CA SER A 42 1.49 7.71 16.26
C SER A 42 1.99 6.80 17.39
N GLY A 43 2.94 5.92 17.05
CA GLY A 43 3.54 4.96 17.98
C GLY A 43 2.79 3.63 18.11
N ASN A 44 1.58 3.50 17.54
CA ASN A 44 0.92 2.20 17.43
C ASN A 44 1.60 1.34 16.36
N SER A 45 1.63 0.03 16.59
CA SER A 45 2.10 -0.89 15.55
C SER A 45 0.96 -1.13 14.56
N THR A 46 1.28 -1.03 13.27
CA THR A 46 0.34 -1.26 12.17
C THR A 46 0.66 -2.58 11.51
N ASP A 47 -0.32 -3.46 11.41
CA ASP A 47 -0.25 -4.65 10.56
C ASP A 47 -0.91 -4.33 9.23
N ALA A 48 -0.24 -4.64 8.12
CA ALA A 48 -0.75 -4.40 6.77
C ALA A 48 -0.68 -5.67 5.91
N TRP A 49 -1.76 -5.96 5.18
CA TRP A 49 -1.88 -7.08 4.27
C TRP A 49 -2.17 -6.59 2.87
N VAL A 50 -1.32 -6.99 1.93
CA VAL A 50 -1.47 -6.70 0.51
C VAL A 50 -1.74 -8.00 -0.23
N SER A 51 -2.76 -8.01 -1.09
CA SER A 51 -3.04 -9.13 -1.97
C SER A 51 -3.37 -8.66 -3.37
N TYR A 52 -2.93 -9.43 -4.37
CA TYR A 52 -3.31 -9.19 -5.75
C TYR A 52 -3.85 -10.49 -6.34
N ASN A 53 -5.04 -10.42 -6.94
CA ASN A 53 -5.63 -11.52 -7.68
C ASN A 53 -5.49 -11.25 -9.18
N ALA A 54 -4.65 -12.04 -9.86
CA ALA A 54 -4.37 -11.85 -11.29
C ALA A 54 -5.58 -12.12 -12.21
N SER A 55 -6.52 -12.98 -11.80
CA SER A 55 -7.72 -13.30 -12.58
C SER A 55 -8.75 -12.17 -12.53
N THR A 56 -8.88 -11.49 -11.38
CA THR A 56 -9.80 -10.36 -11.23
C THR A 56 -9.12 -9.01 -11.47
N GLN A 57 -7.79 -8.99 -11.48
CA GLN A 57 -6.94 -7.79 -11.58
C GLN A 57 -7.21 -6.80 -10.43
N ILE A 58 -7.46 -7.30 -9.23
CA ILE A 58 -7.74 -6.47 -8.05
C ILE A 58 -6.57 -6.55 -7.10
N LEU A 59 -5.97 -5.39 -6.81
CA LEU A 59 -5.06 -5.15 -5.71
C LEU A 59 -5.88 -4.73 -4.49
N ASN A 60 -5.78 -5.47 -3.39
CA ASN A 60 -6.43 -5.13 -2.13
C ASN A 60 -5.36 -4.87 -1.05
N LEU A 61 -5.66 -3.88 -0.23
CA LEU A 61 -4.92 -3.51 0.96
C LEU A 61 -5.88 -3.56 2.15
N TRP A 62 -5.40 -4.12 3.25
CA TRP A 62 -6.03 -4.02 4.57
C TRP A 62 -4.99 -3.66 5.61
N TRP A 63 -5.38 -2.93 6.63
CA TRP A 63 -4.53 -2.68 7.78
C TRP A 63 -5.33 -2.53 9.07
N SER A 64 -4.64 -2.74 10.19
CA SER A 64 -5.21 -2.63 11.53
C SER A 64 -4.14 -2.25 12.55
N TYR A 65 -4.57 -1.75 13.70
CA TYR A 65 -3.70 -1.39 14.82
C TYR A 65 -3.75 -2.44 15.93
N ASP A 66 -2.60 -2.68 16.56
CA ASP A 66 -2.45 -3.46 17.79
C ASP A 66 -3.10 -4.87 17.73
N GLY A 67 -3.11 -5.51 16.55
CA GLY A 67 -3.75 -6.80 16.30
C GLY A 67 -5.29 -6.81 16.48
N ALA A 68 -5.88 -5.66 16.78
CA ALA A 68 -7.31 -5.50 16.98
C ALA A 68 -7.98 -5.36 15.61
N ARG A 69 -8.67 -6.42 15.18
CA ARG A 69 -9.48 -6.47 13.96
C ARG A 69 -10.74 -5.58 14.02
N SER A 70 -10.82 -4.64 14.96
CA SER A 70 -12.00 -3.81 15.22
C SER A 70 -12.11 -2.61 14.28
N GLU A 71 -10.99 -2.10 13.78
CA GLU A 71 -10.96 -1.06 12.74
C GLU A 71 -10.55 -1.72 11.42
N ASN A 72 -11.55 -2.02 10.58
CA ASN A 72 -11.34 -2.68 9.30
C ASN A 72 -11.04 -1.63 8.23
N TYR A 73 -9.82 -1.10 8.23
CA TYR A 73 -9.38 -0.23 7.15
C TYR A 73 -9.05 -1.05 5.91
N SER A 74 -9.49 -0.58 4.74
CA SER A 74 -9.24 -1.26 3.48
C SER A 74 -9.26 -0.32 2.30
N LEU A 75 -8.52 -0.70 1.26
CA LEU A 75 -8.52 -0.04 -0.03
C LEU A 75 -8.41 -1.11 -1.12
N SER A 76 -9.09 -0.90 -2.24
CA SER A 76 -9.00 -1.82 -3.39
C SER A 76 -8.84 -1.03 -4.68
N TYR A 77 -8.06 -1.56 -5.61
CA TYR A 77 -7.80 -0.90 -6.88
C TYR A 77 -7.74 -1.94 -8.00
N LYS A 78 -8.54 -1.71 -9.05
CA LYS A 78 -8.56 -2.58 -10.22
C LYS A 78 -7.47 -2.13 -11.18
N VAL A 79 -6.44 -2.97 -11.34
CA VAL A 79 -5.27 -2.68 -12.14
C VAL A 79 -4.69 -3.95 -12.76
N ASP A 80 -4.41 -3.90 -14.06
CA ASP A 80 -3.63 -4.95 -14.70
C ASP A 80 -2.13 -4.67 -14.48
N LEU A 81 -1.49 -5.44 -13.58
CA LEU A 81 -0.07 -5.27 -13.29
C LEU A 81 0.83 -5.42 -14.52
N ARG A 82 0.39 -6.12 -15.57
CA ARG A 82 1.15 -6.31 -16.82
C ARG A 82 1.28 -5.02 -17.63
N GLU A 83 0.38 -4.06 -17.41
CA GLU A 83 0.43 -2.73 -18.04
C GLU A 83 1.36 -1.77 -17.27
N VAL A 84 1.78 -2.14 -16.06
CA VAL A 84 2.51 -1.25 -15.13
C VAL A 84 3.93 -1.73 -14.86
N LEU A 85 4.13 -3.04 -14.82
CA LEU A 85 5.38 -3.68 -14.43
C LEU A 85 5.92 -4.57 -15.56
N PRO A 86 7.25 -4.66 -15.71
CA PRO A 86 7.87 -5.69 -16.53
C PRO A 86 7.65 -7.08 -15.89
N GLU A 87 7.92 -8.14 -16.66
CA GLU A 87 7.78 -9.54 -16.22
C GLU A 87 8.56 -9.84 -14.93
N ARG A 88 9.72 -9.20 -14.73
CA ARG A 88 10.54 -9.34 -13.53
C ARG A 88 10.56 -8.02 -12.77
N ALA A 89 10.04 -8.04 -11.55
CA ALA A 89 10.00 -6.88 -10.66
C ALA A 89 10.64 -7.19 -9.30
N MET A 90 10.99 -6.13 -8.58
CA MET A 90 11.42 -6.21 -7.18
C MET A 90 10.27 -5.74 -6.29
N VAL A 91 10.14 -6.36 -5.13
CA VAL A 91 9.19 -5.97 -4.08
C VAL A 91 10.00 -5.58 -2.86
N GLY A 92 9.62 -4.48 -2.21
CA GLY A 92 10.30 -3.98 -1.03
C GLY A 92 9.56 -2.78 -0.45
N PHE A 93 10.24 -2.09 0.44
CA PHE A 93 9.72 -0.93 1.15
C PHE A 93 10.63 0.27 0.91
N SER A 94 10.01 1.45 0.94
CA SER A 94 10.69 2.73 0.96
C SER A 94 10.02 3.59 2.02
N ALA A 95 10.78 4.50 2.60
CA ALA A 95 10.26 5.52 3.49
C ALA A 95 11.14 6.76 3.39
N ALA A 96 10.57 7.93 3.63
CA ALA A 96 11.26 9.20 3.55
C ALA A 96 10.78 10.13 4.67
N THR A 97 11.58 11.15 4.97
CA THR A 97 11.18 12.25 5.85
C THR A 97 11.57 13.57 5.19
N GLY A 98 11.02 14.67 5.69
CA GLY A 98 11.32 16.02 5.21
C GLY A 98 11.80 16.92 6.34
N ALA A 99 11.28 18.16 6.35
CA ALA A 99 11.49 19.09 7.46
C ALA A 99 10.88 18.57 8.77
N ASN A 100 9.75 17.89 8.67
CA ASN A 100 9.17 17.09 9.75
C ASN A 100 9.72 15.67 9.68
N VAL A 101 10.03 15.08 10.83
CA VAL A 101 10.71 13.80 10.95
C VAL A 101 9.87 12.78 11.69
N GLU A 102 9.93 11.55 11.24
CA GLU A 102 9.32 10.39 11.88
C GLU A 102 10.21 9.15 11.71
N ARG A 103 9.86 8.07 12.41
CA ARG A 103 10.64 6.83 12.35
C ARG A 103 9.81 5.73 11.71
N HIS A 104 10.34 5.21 10.60
CA HIS A 104 9.78 4.08 9.89
C HIS A 104 10.50 2.80 10.31
N ILE A 105 9.81 1.90 11.00
CA ILE A 105 10.37 0.61 11.47
C ILE A 105 9.57 -0.53 10.86
N LEU A 106 10.22 -1.36 10.04
CA LEU A 106 9.68 -2.64 9.62
C LEU A 106 10.02 -3.71 10.66
N GLN A 107 9.03 -4.19 11.40
CA GLN A 107 9.23 -5.21 12.44
C GLN A 107 9.37 -6.62 11.85
N SER A 108 8.52 -6.95 10.88
CA SER A 108 8.53 -8.23 10.17
C SER A 108 7.91 -8.06 8.78
N TRP A 109 8.22 -8.99 7.88
CA TRP A 109 7.61 -9.03 6.56
C TRP A 109 7.62 -10.47 6.02
N GLU A 110 6.54 -10.83 5.35
CA GLU A 110 6.43 -12.06 4.56
C GLU A 110 5.90 -11.71 3.16
N PHE A 111 6.42 -12.41 2.16
CA PHE A 111 5.97 -12.31 0.79
C PHE A 111 5.79 -13.67 0.15
N ASN A 112 4.67 -13.85 -0.54
CA ASN A 112 4.40 -15.03 -1.34
C ASN A 112 3.83 -14.63 -2.71
N SER A 113 4.32 -15.28 -3.76
CA SER A 113 3.78 -15.17 -5.11
C SER A 113 3.76 -16.53 -5.76
N LYS A 114 2.68 -16.81 -6.51
CA LYS A 114 2.48 -18.08 -7.22
C LYS A 114 2.04 -17.79 -8.65
N PHE A 115 2.59 -18.58 -9.56
CA PHE A 115 2.12 -18.65 -10.93
C PHE A 115 1.52 -20.03 -11.16
N GLU A 116 0.23 -20.09 -11.47
CA GLU A 116 -0.44 -21.34 -11.83
C GLU A 116 -0.44 -21.51 -13.34
N TYR A 117 0.29 -22.52 -13.82
CA TYR A 117 0.29 -22.87 -15.24
C TYR A 117 -0.92 -23.78 -15.54
N GLY A 118 -1.90 -23.26 -16.28
CA GLY A 118 -3.13 -23.96 -16.67
C GLY A 118 -2.97 -25.02 -17.78
N GLY A 119 -1.78 -25.59 -17.96
CA GLY A 119 -1.54 -26.62 -18.97
C GLY A 119 -2.14 -27.97 -18.58
N LYS A 120 -3.18 -28.40 -19.29
CA LYS A 120 -3.63 -29.81 -19.26
C LYS A 120 -2.49 -30.69 -19.81
N ARG A 121 -2.06 -31.68 -19.03
CA ARG A 121 -1.30 -32.83 -19.54
C ARG A 121 -2.20 -33.75 -20.35
#